data_AF-A0A2D8MYI0-F1
#
_entry.id   AF-A0A2D8MYI0-F1
#
_cell.length_a   1.000
_cell.length_b   1.000
_cell.length_c   1.000
_cell.angle_alpha   90.00
_cell.angle_beta   90.00
_cell.angle_gamma   90.00
#
_symmetry.space_group_name_H-M   'P 1'
#
loop_
_entity.id
_entity.type
_entity.pdbx_description
1 polymer ?
#
loop_
_entity_poly.entity_id
_entity_poly.type
_entity_poly.pdbx_seq_one_letter_code
_entity_poly.pdbx_strand_id
1 'polypeptide(L)'
;MGAVLLSPLLWACSSTRKPPRVNIALVDAIEKAEWATWPGREEAASLELAASAIGDPSTELRRMAAGFLGRKRPPGTGGVLLERLRVEEDPAVRLALVSALGRLRTVAARNALRRIATADGDAESRAIALANLGSLEGDQAVLGAALSSPAPGERLAAGRALARYPAAAQASNVGAALASEKDERVRWVLTEALRLCSAGADGEWAGGLCSLLDDGNFLVSMGASRAIRDLPGLRCLTEVTALAGSEGAPWLARLGAAGVVKAWLGRDGAGGKSLDGPGRKKLEELVIEQASEAVGGRIPQVALRRKWFACLALCQGEQARELREKLAGNQRFQLAPRGADGTGDGQAPSFIGRGALRLDSLRAEPPSSRSPPFERSSPFRLARQRPPRLCLLVGDGEKIYLELFLSSAPNHVSALLYLVGRGACSGLKLRRLDEPVGILLEPAASNSEPAAGCVLAPELSGRRILRGTIVAHPLHSGGGSLFIAGRPLPEWEGRVSVLGRVLLGQRKLAGLDEGGKVDLVEP
;
A
#
# COMPACT_ATOMS: atom_id res chain seq x y z
N MET A 1 -48.36 -32.72 31.88
CA MET A 1 -48.70 -32.88 30.45
C MET A 1 -49.67 -31.77 30.07
N GLY A 2 -49.37 -30.99 29.04
CA GLY A 2 -50.27 -29.95 28.54
C GLY A 2 -49.51 -28.74 28.02
N ALA A 3 -49.20 -28.77 26.72
CA ALA A 3 -48.57 -27.69 25.99
C ALA A 3 -49.49 -26.46 25.92
N VAL A 4 -48.97 -25.29 26.28
CA VAL A 4 -49.59 -23.99 25.96
C VAL A 4 -49.09 -23.59 24.58
N LEU A 5 -49.89 -23.86 23.55
CA LEU A 5 -49.73 -23.32 22.21
C LEU A 5 -50.08 -21.83 22.24
N LEU A 6 -49.07 -20.97 22.20
CA LEU A 6 -49.23 -19.56 21.85
C LEU A 6 -49.17 -19.42 20.32
N SER A 7 -50.29 -18.97 19.76
CA SER A 7 -50.50 -18.66 18.34
C SER A 7 -49.44 -17.72 17.76
N PRO A 8 -48.92 -17.97 16.54
CA PRO A 8 -48.01 -17.07 15.86
C PRO A 8 -48.79 -16.10 14.98
N LEU A 9 -49.26 -15.00 15.54
CA LEU A 9 -49.80 -13.87 14.78
C LEU A 9 -49.28 -12.59 15.41
N LEU A 10 -48.08 -12.16 15.00
CA LEU A 10 -47.60 -10.76 14.96
C LEU A 10 -46.12 -10.73 14.55
N TRP A 11 -45.82 -11.26 13.36
CA TRP A 11 -44.59 -10.92 12.65
C TRP A 11 -44.84 -10.92 11.14
N ALA A 12 -45.75 -10.04 10.72
CA ALA A 12 -45.82 -9.59 9.35
C ALA A 12 -45.00 -8.29 9.24
N CYS A 13 -43.67 -8.40 9.25
CA CYS A 13 -42.83 -7.36 8.68
C CYS A 13 -43.05 -7.40 7.16
N SER A 14 -43.92 -6.54 6.67
CA SER A 14 -44.11 -6.25 5.25
C SER A 14 -42.84 -5.63 4.67
N SER A 15 -41.88 -6.47 4.29
CA SER A 15 -40.75 -6.11 3.42
C SER A 15 -40.95 -6.81 2.07
N THR A 16 -41.99 -6.40 1.35
CA THR A 16 -42.29 -6.88 -0.02
C THR A 16 -41.78 -5.93 -1.10
N ARG A 17 -40.92 -4.95 -0.77
CA ARG A 17 -40.24 -4.16 -1.82
C ARG A 17 -39.04 -4.95 -2.32
N LYS A 18 -39.17 -5.51 -3.53
CA LYS A 18 -38.01 -5.93 -4.35
C LYS A 18 -36.94 -4.82 -4.28
N PRO A 19 -35.64 -5.14 -4.13
CA PRO A 19 -34.60 -4.11 -4.19
C PRO A 19 -34.78 -3.31 -5.49
N PRO A 20 -34.68 -1.97 -5.45
CA PRO A 20 -34.88 -1.14 -6.63
C PRO A 20 -33.97 -1.66 -7.75
N ARG A 21 -34.54 -1.90 -8.93
CA ARG A 21 -33.76 -2.35 -10.09
C ARG A 21 -32.67 -1.31 -10.34
N VAL A 22 -31.40 -1.71 -10.20
CA VAL A 22 -30.26 -0.84 -10.48
C VAL A 22 -30.38 -0.37 -11.92
N ASN A 23 -30.24 0.94 -12.15
CA ASN A 23 -30.28 1.50 -13.48
C ASN A 23 -28.97 1.15 -14.22
N ILE A 24 -28.95 -0.02 -14.85
CA ILE A 24 -27.77 -0.58 -15.54
C ILE A 24 -27.27 0.37 -16.64
N ALA A 25 -28.16 1.12 -17.29
CA ALA A 25 -27.76 2.10 -18.30
C ALA A 25 -26.94 3.25 -17.70
N LEU A 26 -27.31 3.74 -16.50
CA LEU A 26 -26.54 4.75 -15.79
C LEU A 26 -25.21 4.19 -15.26
N VAL A 27 -25.19 2.94 -14.80
CA VAL A 27 -23.95 2.25 -14.40
C VAL A 27 -22.98 2.18 -15.59
N ASP A 28 -23.43 1.63 -16.73
CA ASP A 28 -22.62 1.52 -17.96
C ASP A 28 -22.14 2.90 -18.42
N ALA A 29 -22.98 3.94 -18.32
CA ALA A 29 -22.63 5.30 -18.69
C ALA A 29 -21.55 5.90 -17.77
N ILE A 30 -21.67 5.74 -16.45
CA ILE A 30 -20.67 6.21 -15.48
C ILE A 30 -19.35 5.46 -15.68
N GLU A 31 -19.37 4.14 -15.85
CA GLU A 31 -18.16 3.35 -16.10
C GLU A 31 -17.48 3.77 -17.41
N LYS A 32 -18.25 3.94 -18.49
CA LYS A 32 -17.73 4.45 -19.76
C LYS A 32 -17.10 5.83 -19.59
N ALA A 33 -17.77 6.74 -18.86
CA ALA A 33 -17.26 8.08 -18.59
C ALA A 33 -16.00 8.06 -17.71
N GLU A 34 -15.91 7.17 -16.73
CA GLU A 34 -14.70 6.95 -15.91
C GLU A 34 -13.50 6.62 -16.78
N TRP A 35 -13.70 5.76 -17.78
CA TRP A 35 -12.65 5.29 -18.67
C TRP A 35 -12.28 6.23 -19.80
N ALA A 36 -13.25 7.00 -20.30
CA ALA A 36 -13.07 7.93 -21.42
C ALA A 36 -12.30 9.20 -21.01
N THR A 37 -12.42 9.62 -19.75
CA THR A 37 -11.82 10.85 -19.26
C THR A 37 -10.62 10.55 -18.35
N TRP A 38 -9.47 11.21 -18.58
CA TRP A 38 -8.37 11.17 -17.62
C TRP A 38 -8.80 11.85 -16.30
N PRO A 39 -8.34 11.41 -15.11
CA PRO A 39 -8.63 12.11 -13.86
C PRO A 39 -8.27 13.61 -13.96
N GLY A 40 -9.26 14.49 -13.75
CA GLY A 40 -9.08 15.94 -13.80
C GLY A 40 -9.40 16.61 -15.14
N ARG A 41 -9.98 15.91 -16.13
CA ARG A 41 -10.57 16.55 -17.32
C ARG A 41 -12.04 16.88 -17.05
N GLU A 42 -12.41 18.15 -17.18
CA GLU A 42 -13.75 18.67 -16.93
C GLU A 42 -14.61 18.56 -18.19
N GLU A 43 -15.71 17.81 -18.11
CA GLU A 43 -16.75 17.79 -19.15
C GLU A 43 -18.10 18.09 -18.49
N ALA A 44 -18.86 19.06 -19.00
CA ALA A 44 -20.18 19.41 -18.47
C ALA A 44 -21.13 18.20 -18.42
N ALA A 45 -21.05 17.31 -19.42
CA ALA A 45 -21.80 16.05 -19.48
C ALA A 45 -21.51 15.11 -18.30
N SER A 46 -20.32 15.19 -17.69
CA SER A 46 -19.97 14.38 -16.51
C SER A 46 -20.75 14.83 -15.27
N LEU A 47 -21.01 16.13 -15.12
CA LEU A 47 -21.81 16.65 -14.00
C LEU A 47 -23.27 16.24 -14.16
N GLU A 48 -23.85 16.40 -15.35
CA GLU A 48 -25.25 16.06 -15.62
C GLU A 48 -25.51 14.57 -15.42
N LEU A 49 -24.65 13.71 -15.97
CA LEU A 49 -24.72 12.27 -15.78
C LEU A 49 -24.70 11.90 -14.28
N ALA A 50 -23.77 12.46 -13.52
CA ALA A 50 -23.64 12.14 -12.12
C ALA A 50 -24.75 12.78 -11.25
N ALA A 51 -25.25 13.96 -11.61
CA ALA A 51 -26.41 14.58 -10.97
C ALA A 51 -27.68 13.75 -11.16
N SER A 52 -27.84 13.07 -12.31
CA SER A 52 -28.94 12.13 -12.52
C SER A 52 -28.83 10.87 -11.64
N ALA A 53 -27.60 10.39 -11.42
CA ALA A 53 -27.34 9.16 -10.68
C ALA A 53 -27.25 9.35 -9.15
N ILE A 54 -26.95 10.56 -8.66
CA ILE A 54 -26.75 10.81 -7.23
C ILE A 54 -28.05 10.83 -6.43
N GLY A 55 -29.19 11.01 -7.09
CA GLY A 55 -30.54 10.92 -6.52
C GLY A 55 -31.25 9.59 -6.78
N ASP A 56 -30.58 8.61 -7.41
CA ASP A 56 -31.23 7.36 -7.82
C ASP A 56 -31.71 6.53 -6.61
N PRO A 57 -32.83 5.78 -6.71
CA PRO A 57 -33.28 4.89 -5.64
C PRO A 57 -32.24 3.85 -5.21
N SER A 58 -31.36 3.42 -6.12
CA SER A 58 -30.28 2.47 -5.84
C SER A 58 -29.15 3.12 -5.03
N THR A 59 -28.95 2.64 -3.80
CA THR A 59 -27.82 2.97 -2.94
C THR A 59 -26.48 2.79 -3.65
N GLU A 60 -26.32 1.71 -4.43
CA GLU A 60 -25.09 1.42 -5.15
C GLU A 60 -24.77 2.51 -6.18
N LEU A 61 -25.78 2.94 -6.94
CA LEU A 61 -25.62 3.94 -7.98
C LEU A 61 -25.34 5.33 -7.39
N ARG A 62 -26.01 5.71 -6.29
CA ARG A 62 -25.69 6.95 -5.57
C ARG A 62 -24.26 6.97 -5.05
N ARG A 63 -23.79 5.84 -4.49
CA ARG A 63 -22.40 5.67 -4.02
C ARG A 63 -21.40 5.80 -5.17
N MET A 64 -21.69 5.17 -6.32
CA MET A 64 -20.87 5.28 -7.53
C MET A 64 -20.80 6.73 -8.04
N ALA A 65 -21.94 7.42 -8.10
CA ALA A 65 -22.05 8.81 -8.54
C ALA A 65 -21.26 9.75 -7.63
N ALA A 66 -21.38 9.61 -6.30
CA ALA A 66 -20.58 10.38 -5.34
C ALA A 66 -19.08 10.19 -5.57
N GLY A 67 -18.63 8.94 -5.74
CA GLY A 67 -17.24 8.62 -6.03
C GLY A 67 -16.74 9.21 -7.35
N PHE A 68 -17.56 9.12 -8.41
CA PHE A 68 -17.28 9.68 -9.73
C PHE A 68 -17.08 11.21 -9.66
N LEU A 69 -18.04 11.91 -9.04
CA LEU A 69 -18.00 13.35 -8.83
C LEU A 69 -16.74 13.80 -8.10
N GLY A 70 -16.38 13.14 -7.00
CA GLY A 70 -15.16 13.47 -6.25
C GLY A 70 -13.86 13.25 -7.05
N ARG A 71 -13.83 12.31 -8.01
CA ARG A 71 -12.64 12.03 -8.83
C ARG A 71 -12.51 12.98 -10.01
N LYS A 72 -13.59 13.16 -10.77
CA LYS A 72 -13.60 13.99 -11.99
C LYS A 72 -13.65 15.48 -11.67
N ARG A 73 -14.33 15.84 -10.58
CA ARG A 73 -14.43 17.20 -10.05
C ARG A 73 -14.94 18.22 -11.07
N PRO A 74 -15.99 17.92 -11.86
CA PRO A 74 -16.55 18.93 -12.76
C PRO A 74 -17.00 20.17 -11.97
N PRO A 75 -17.05 21.36 -12.59
CA PRO A 75 -17.54 22.57 -11.94
C PRO A 75 -18.93 22.34 -11.31
N GLY A 76 -19.19 22.93 -10.14
CA GLY A 76 -20.46 22.74 -9.42
C GLY A 76 -20.58 21.46 -8.58
N THR A 77 -19.63 20.52 -8.67
CA THR A 77 -19.63 19.27 -7.89
C THR A 77 -19.80 19.50 -6.39
N GLY A 78 -19.15 20.53 -5.84
CA GLY A 78 -19.23 20.84 -4.41
C GLY A 78 -20.67 21.10 -3.94
N GLY A 79 -21.45 21.83 -4.73
CA GLY A 79 -22.87 22.07 -4.42
C GLY A 79 -23.67 20.77 -4.43
N VAL A 80 -23.55 20.00 -5.51
CA VAL A 80 -24.29 18.72 -5.69
C VAL A 80 -24.01 17.74 -4.53
N LEU A 81 -22.74 17.56 -4.14
CA LEU A 81 -22.38 16.67 -3.04
C LEU A 81 -22.90 17.17 -1.69
N LEU A 82 -22.85 18.49 -1.44
CA LEU A 82 -23.33 19.08 -0.19
C LEU A 82 -24.86 18.98 -0.06
N GLU A 83 -25.61 19.27 -1.13
CA GLU A 83 -27.06 19.12 -1.14
C GLU A 83 -27.46 17.66 -0.89
N ARG A 84 -26.82 16.71 -1.60
CA ARG A 84 -27.14 15.29 -1.40
C ARG A 84 -26.86 14.84 0.04
N LEU A 85 -25.74 15.27 0.63
CA LEU A 85 -25.32 14.86 1.97
C LEU A 85 -26.30 15.30 3.07
N ARG A 86 -27.07 16.38 2.87
CA ARG A 86 -28.08 16.85 3.83
C ARG A 86 -29.24 15.88 4.00
N VAL A 87 -29.59 15.16 2.93
CA VAL A 87 -30.78 14.28 2.88
C VAL A 87 -30.43 12.83 2.61
N GLU A 88 -29.15 12.44 2.69
CA GLU A 88 -28.73 11.05 2.53
C GLU A 88 -28.81 10.32 3.88
N GLU A 89 -29.57 9.24 3.90
CA GLU A 89 -29.78 8.39 5.09
C GLU A 89 -28.88 7.16 5.05
N ASP A 90 -28.51 6.68 3.85
CA ASP A 90 -27.68 5.48 3.72
C ASP A 90 -26.23 5.74 4.18
N PRO A 91 -25.73 5.03 5.21
CA PRO A 91 -24.40 5.29 5.74
C PRO A 91 -23.28 5.10 4.70
N ALA A 92 -23.37 4.09 3.84
CA ALA A 92 -22.33 3.82 2.85
C ALA A 92 -22.26 4.92 1.78
N VAL A 93 -23.40 5.49 1.39
CA VAL A 93 -23.44 6.63 0.47
C VAL A 93 -22.95 7.90 1.17
N ARG A 94 -23.33 8.14 2.42
CA ARG A 94 -22.80 9.28 3.21
C ARG A 94 -21.28 9.26 3.26
N LEU A 95 -20.67 8.13 3.58
CA LEU A 95 -19.20 7.97 3.60
C LEU A 95 -18.58 8.28 2.23
N ALA A 96 -19.20 7.84 1.14
CA ALA A 96 -18.74 8.14 -0.22
C ALA A 96 -18.83 9.64 -0.55
N LEU A 97 -19.90 10.32 -0.12
CA LEU A 97 -20.07 11.77 -0.27
C LEU A 97 -19.00 12.54 0.52
N VAL A 98 -18.75 12.18 1.78
CA VAL A 98 -17.70 12.79 2.61
C VAL A 98 -16.32 12.58 2.00
N SER A 99 -16.02 11.36 1.54
CA SER A 99 -14.78 11.05 0.82
C SER A 99 -14.64 11.87 -0.46
N ALA A 100 -15.73 12.07 -1.20
CA ALA A 100 -15.74 12.88 -2.42
C ALA A 100 -15.49 14.36 -2.15
N LEU A 101 -16.09 14.93 -1.10
CA LEU A 101 -15.83 16.29 -0.64
C LEU A 101 -14.35 16.51 -0.31
N GLY A 102 -13.70 15.53 0.34
CA GLY A 102 -12.26 15.54 0.64
C GLY A 102 -11.38 15.76 -0.59
N ARG A 103 -11.81 15.29 -1.76
CA ARG A 103 -11.04 15.42 -3.02
C ARG A 103 -11.19 16.79 -3.69
N LEU A 104 -12.24 17.56 -3.37
CA LEU A 104 -12.53 18.83 -4.05
C LEU A 104 -11.60 19.97 -3.63
N ARG A 105 -11.06 19.92 -2.40
CA ARG A 105 -10.17 20.95 -1.81
C ARG A 105 -10.73 22.38 -1.79
N THR A 106 -12.02 22.58 -2.09
CA THR A 106 -12.70 23.89 -2.03
C THR A 106 -12.94 24.34 -0.60
N VAL A 107 -13.11 25.65 -0.38
CA VAL A 107 -13.40 26.22 0.96
C VAL A 107 -14.72 25.67 1.51
N ALA A 108 -15.77 25.60 0.70
CA ALA A 108 -17.06 25.06 1.12
C ALA A 108 -16.99 23.58 1.52
N ALA A 109 -16.28 22.75 0.74
CA ALA A 109 -16.08 21.33 1.08
C ALA A 109 -15.27 21.19 2.37
N ARG A 110 -14.21 21.97 2.57
CA ARG A 110 -13.44 21.97 3.82
C ARG A 110 -14.26 22.39 5.03
N ASN A 111 -15.06 23.45 4.92
CA ASN A 111 -15.94 23.88 5.99
C ASN A 111 -16.95 22.79 6.37
N ALA A 112 -17.47 22.04 5.39
CA ALA A 112 -18.33 20.90 5.63
C ALA A 112 -17.59 19.75 6.33
N LEU A 113 -16.36 19.41 5.90
CA LEU A 113 -15.55 18.37 6.54
C LEU A 113 -15.24 18.72 8.00
N ARG A 114 -14.92 19.98 8.32
CA ARG A 114 -14.72 20.40 9.73
C ARG A 114 -15.98 20.20 10.56
N ARG A 115 -17.14 20.63 10.07
CA ARG A 115 -18.43 20.42 10.77
C ARG A 115 -18.72 18.94 11.01
N ILE A 116 -18.46 18.09 10.00
CA ILE A 116 -18.66 16.65 10.14
C ILE A 116 -17.70 16.07 11.16
N ALA A 117 -16.42 16.45 11.12
CA ALA A 117 -15.39 15.98 12.04
C ALA A 117 -15.67 16.32 13.51
N THR A 118 -16.39 17.41 13.79
CA THR A 118 -16.72 17.86 15.15
C THR A 118 -18.17 17.57 15.56
N ALA A 119 -18.98 16.94 14.72
CA ALA A 119 -20.39 16.69 15.01
C ALA A 119 -20.60 15.45 15.87
N ASP A 120 -21.60 15.52 16.76
CA ASP A 120 -22.16 14.34 17.41
C ASP A 120 -22.87 13.49 16.35
N GLY A 121 -22.35 12.30 16.06
CA GLY A 121 -22.82 11.49 14.94
C GLY A 121 -22.00 10.24 14.65
N ASP A 122 -22.03 9.79 13.40
CA ASP A 122 -21.34 8.58 12.93
C ASP A 122 -19.80 8.72 13.01
N ALA A 123 -19.16 7.81 13.75
CA ALA A 123 -17.72 7.81 13.98
C ALA A 123 -16.92 7.56 12.70
N GLU A 124 -17.45 6.79 11.75
CA GLU A 124 -16.76 6.51 10.49
C GLU A 124 -16.73 7.76 9.59
N SER A 125 -17.85 8.48 9.50
CA SER A 125 -17.95 9.77 8.81
C SER A 125 -16.99 10.80 9.41
N ARG A 126 -16.86 10.85 10.75
CA ARG A 126 -15.87 11.70 11.43
C ARG A 126 -14.44 11.33 11.04
N ALA A 127 -14.09 10.04 11.10
CA ALA A 127 -12.76 9.57 10.76
C ALA A 127 -12.41 9.88 9.28
N ILE A 128 -13.33 9.69 8.34
CA ILE A 128 -13.11 10.07 6.93
C ILE A 128 -12.94 11.57 6.80
N ALA A 129 -13.76 12.37 7.48
CA ALA A 129 -13.65 13.82 7.44
C ALA A 129 -12.28 14.30 7.95
N LEU A 130 -11.87 13.82 9.13
CA LEU A 130 -10.56 14.08 9.73
C LEU A 130 -9.41 13.72 8.77
N ALA A 131 -9.44 12.53 8.17
CA ALA A 131 -8.40 12.06 7.25
C ALA A 131 -8.25 12.91 5.97
N ASN A 132 -9.24 13.75 5.66
CA ASN A 132 -9.25 14.63 4.49
C ASN A 132 -9.06 16.12 4.84
N LEU A 133 -8.89 16.47 6.12
CA LEU A 133 -8.51 17.82 6.54
C LEU A 133 -7.05 18.13 6.16
N GLY A 134 -6.74 19.42 5.98
CA GLY A 134 -5.46 19.90 5.46
C GLY A 134 -4.62 20.69 6.47
N SER A 135 -3.77 21.58 5.96
CA SER A 135 -2.80 22.37 6.74
C SER A 135 -3.31 23.74 7.22
N LEU A 136 -4.59 24.08 7.00
CA LEU A 136 -5.11 25.38 7.44
C LEU A 136 -5.28 25.41 8.96
N GLU A 137 -5.14 26.58 9.58
CA GLU A 137 -5.20 26.76 11.04
C GLU A 137 -6.45 26.10 11.68
N GLY A 138 -7.64 26.34 11.11
CA GLY A 138 -8.88 25.73 11.57
C GLY A 138 -8.96 24.21 11.36
N ASP A 139 -8.23 23.66 10.39
CA ASP A 139 -8.14 22.21 10.18
C ASP A 139 -7.20 21.60 11.24
N GLN A 140 -6.09 22.28 11.54
CA GLN A 140 -5.11 21.84 12.54
C GLN A 140 -5.66 21.81 13.96
N ALA A 141 -6.51 22.76 14.34
CA ALA A 141 -7.19 22.74 15.64
C ALA A 141 -8.07 21.48 15.80
N VAL A 142 -8.85 21.14 14.76
CA VAL A 142 -9.71 19.94 14.75
C VAL A 142 -8.88 18.66 14.79
N LEU A 143 -7.79 18.59 14.03
CA LEU A 143 -6.86 17.46 14.04
C LEU A 143 -6.20 17.28 15.41
N GLY A 144 -5.77 18.37 16.05
CA GLY A 144 -5.18 18.35 17.38
C GLY A 144 -6.14 17.79 18.43
N ALA A 145 -7.40 18.21 18.43
CA ALA A 145 -8.42 17.66 19.33
C ALA A 145 -8.69 16.16 19.07
N ALA A 146 -8.72 15.74 17.81
CA ALA A 146 -8.97 14.35 17.43
C ALA A 146 -7.87 13.37 17.85
N LEU A 147 -6.64 13.83 18.10
CA LEU A 147 -5.56 13.01 18.65
C LEU A 147 -5.87 12.48 20.06
N SER A 148 -6.73 13.18 20.81
CA SER A 148 -7.18 12.78 22.15
C SER A 148 -8.54 12.09 22.16
N SER A 149 -9.10 11.79 20.98
CA SER A 149 -10.41 11.13 20.87
C SER A 149 -10.39 9.74 21.51
N PRO A 150 -11.45 9.30 22.21
CA PRO A 150 -11.54 7.92 22.70
C PRO A 150 -11.57 6.90 21.54
N ALA A 151 -12.03 7.31 20.34
CA ALA A 151 -12.14 6.44 19.19
C ALA A 151 -10.78 6.26 18.46
N PRO A 152 -10.23 5.04 18.36
CA PRO A 152 -8.94 4.81 17.69
C PRO A 152 -8.99 5.16 16.20
N GLY A 153 -10.15 5.05 15.55
CA GLY A 153 -10.33 5.43 14.14
C GLY A 153 -10.12 6.93 13.90
N GLU A 154 -10.52 7.78 14.85
CA GLU A 154 -10.36 9.23 14.76
C GLU A 154 -8.90 9.64 15.02
N ARG A 155 -8.25 9.03 16.02
CA ARG A 155 -6.81 9.22 16.27
C ARG A 155 -5.97 8.79 15.07
N LEU A 156 -6.29 7.63 14.47
CA LEU A 156 -5.66 7.14 13.24
C LEU A 156 -5.84 8.13 12.08
N ALA A 157 -7.06 8.64 11.90
CA ALA A 157 -7.38 9.60 10.84
C ALA A 157 -6.61 10.92 11.02
N ALA A 158 -6.55 11.42 12.26
CA ALA A 158 -5.80 12.62 12.60
C ALA A 158 -4.30 12.45 12.32
N GLY A 159 -3.70 11.34 12.78
CA GLY A 159 -2.31 11.01 12.49
C GLY A 159 -2.02 10.89 10.99
N ARG A 160 -2.92 10.28 10.21
CA ARG A 160 -2.77 10.19 8.74
C ARG A 160 -2.84 11.55 8.06
N ALA A 161 -3.74 12.42 8.51
CA ALA A 161 -3.85 13.78 7.98
C ALA A 161 -2.58 14.59 8.28
N LEU A 162 -2.05 14.50 9.51
CA LEU A 162 -0.82 15.17 9.92
C LEU A 162 0.43 14.60 9.23
N ALA A 163 0.49 13.31 8.94
CA ALA A 163 1.57 12.75 8.13
C ALA A 163 1.49 13.24 6.67
N ARG A 164 0.28 13.46 6.14
CA ARG A 164 0.09 13.99 4.77
C ARG A 164 0.33 15.49 4.67
N TYR A 165 -0.06 16.24 5.70
CA TYR A 165 0.01 17.68 5.78
C TYR A 165 0.66 18.08 7.12
N PRO A 166 1.99 17.91 7.25
CA PRO A 166 2.68 18.12 8.51
C PRO A 166 2.62 19.58 8.96
N ALA A 167 2.49 19.77 10.26
CA ALA A 167 2.46 21.08 10.91
C ALA A 167 3.29 21.05 12.18
N ALA A 168 4.33 21.89 12.25
CA ALA A 168 5.24 21.93 13.39
C ALA A 168 4.54 22.20 14.73
N ALA A 169 3.50 23.04 14.71
CA ALA A 169 2.67 23.33 15.88
C ALA A 169 1.99 22.10 16.49
N GLN A 170 1.83 21.00 15.74
CA GLN A 170 1.19 19.77 16.23
C GLN A 170 2.18 18.76 16.82
N ALA A 171 3.50 19.00 16.74
CA ALA A 171 4.50 18.02 17.19
C ALA A 171 4.30 17.61 18.67
N SER A 172 4.03 18.57 19.57
CA SER A 172 3.76 18.28 20.98
C SER A 172 2.47 17.48 21.18
N ASN A 173 1.39 17.80 20.46
CA ASN A 173 0.12 17.07 20.56
C ASN A 173 0.26 15.62 20.06
N VAL A 174 0.98 15.42 18.95
CA VAL A 174 1.27 14.08 18.42
C VAL A 174 2.15 13.29 19.38
N GLY A 175 3.16 13.94 19.98
CA GLY A 175 4.01 13.32 20.99
C GLY A 175 3.24 12.87 22.24
N ALA A 176 2.35 13.71 22.76
CA ALA A 176 1.51 13.38 23.91
C ALA A 176 0.53 12.23 23.59
N ALA A 177 -0.09 12.25 22.41
CA ALA A 177 -0.98 11.18 21.96
C ALA A 177 -0.23 9.86 21.81
N LEU A 178 0.97 9.88 21.20
CA LEU A 178 1.80 8.69 21.01
C LEU A 178 2.23 8.07 22.35
N ALA A 179 2.57 8.88 23.35
CA ALA A 179 3.01 8.39 24.66
C ALA A 179 1.95 7.58 25.43
N SER A 180 0.67 7.82 25.15
CA SER A 180 -0.46 7.13 25.80
C SER A 180 -1.15 6.11 24.89
N GLU A 181 -0.70 5.96 23.65
CA GLU A 181 -1.39 5.15 22.64
C GLU A 181 -1.14 3.64 22.83
N LYS A 182 -2.23 2.88 22.83
CA LYS A 182 -2.22 1.43 23.01
C LYS A 182 -2.46 0.67 21.69
N ASP A 183 -3.17 1.26 20.73
CA ASP A 183 -3.41 0.65 19.42
C ASP A 183 -2.15 0.76 18.55
N GLU A 184 -1.59 -0.39 18.18
CA GLU A 184 -0.33 -0.47 17.43
C GLU A 184 -0.39 0.23 16.07
N ARG A 185 -1.55 0.19 15.40
CA ARG A 185 -1.75 0.82 14.09
C ARG A 185 -1.70 2.34 14.23
N VAL A 186 -2.26 2.85 15.32
CA VAL A 186 -2.26 4.28 15.63
C VAL A 186 -0.85 4.70 16.05
N ARG A 187 -0.17 3.92 16.90
CA ARG A 187 1.24 4.18 17.29
C ARG A 187 2.12 4.39 16.06
N TRP A 188 2.08 3.47 15.10
CA TRP A 188 2.90 3.56 13.88
C TRP A 188 2.65 4.87 13.11
N VAL A 189 1.37 5.20 12.89
CA VAL A 189 1.00 6.41 12.16
C VAL A 189 1.39 7.67 12.92
N LEU A 190 1.20 7.70 14.24
CA LEU A 190 1.60 8.83 15.08
C LEU A 190 3.13 8.99 15.13
N THR A 191 3.90 7.90 15.12
CA THR A 191 5.37 7.98 15.03
C THR A 191 5.82 8.63 13.72
N GLU A 192 5.20 8.27 12.59
CA GLU A 192 5.52 8.88 11.30
C GLU A 192 5.03 10.35 11.22
N ALA A 193 3.84 10.63 11.75
CA ALA A 193 3.33 12.00 11.85
C ALA A 193 4.23 12.86 12.72
N LEU A 194 4.72 12.34 13.85
CA LEU A 194 5.63 13.04 14.75
C LEU A 194 6.91 13.41 14.02
N ARG A 195 7.56 12.44 13.35
CA ARG A 195 8.76 12.66 12.55
C ARG A 195 8.59 13.80 11.53
N LEU A 196 7.45 13.82 10.84
CA LEU A 196 7.18 14.79 9.78
C LEU A 196 6.82 16.17 10.35
N CYS A 197 6.04 16.23 11.42
CA CYS A 197 5.73 17.48 12.13
C CYS A 197 6.96 18.04 12.85
N SER A 198 7.91 17.20 13.24
CA SER A 198 9.07 17.61 14.02
C SER A 198 10.31 17.95 13.22
N ALA A 199 10.24 18.04 11.89
CA ALA A 199 11.40 18.28 11.04
C ALA A 199 12.15 19.57 11.47
N GLY A 200 13.26 19.42 12.20
CA GLY A 200 14.10 20.52 12.71
C GLY A 200 13.72 21.08 14.08
N ALA A 201 12.74 20.52 14.81
CA ALA A 201 12.31 21.01 16.11
C ALA A 201 12.87 20.16 17.27
N ASP A 202 13.49 20.82 18.25
CA ASP A 202 13.92 20.24 19.53
C ASP A 202 12.78 20.34 20.55
N GLY A 203 11.98 19.28 20.72
CA GLY A 203 10.86 19.25 21.67
C GLY A 203 10.96 18.15 22.73
N GLU A 204 10.26 18.32 23.86
CA GLU A 204 10.26 17.38 25.00
C GLU A 204 9.80 15.97 24.64
N TRP A 205 8.95 15.84 23.62
CA TRP A 205 8.48 14.56 23.07
C TRP A 205 9.61 13.67 22.52
N ALA A 206 10.82 14.22 22.28
CA ALA A 206 11.98 13.44 21.83
C ALA A 206 12.40 12.36 22.83
N GLY A 207 12.20 12.58 24.14
CA GLY A 207 12.48 11.55 25.15
C GLY A 207 11.58 10.32 25.01
N GLY A 208 10.32 10.52 24.61
CA GLY A 208 9.37 9.43 24.36
C GLY A 208 9.63 8.64 23.07
N LEU A 209 10.39 9.17 22.12
CA LEU A 209 10.78 8.42 20.91
C LEU A 209 11.79 7.31 21.22
N CYS A 210 12.64 7.53 22.22
CA CYS A 210 13.68 6.58 22.60
C CYS A 210 13.09 5.26 23.14
N SER A 211 12.02 5.33 23.95
CA SER A 211 11.33 4.13 24.44
C SER A 211 10.65 3.33 23.32
N LEU A 212 10.24 3.99 22.24
CA LEU A 212 9.61 3.33 21.09
C LEU A 212 10.58 2.56 20.20
N LEU A 213 11.90 2.74 20.37
CA LEU A 213 12.88 1.92 19.65
C LEU A 213 12.77 0.44 20.02
N ASP A 214 12.35 0.14 21.25
CA ASP A 214 12.13 -1.21 21.75
C ASP A 214 10.64 -1.63 21.70
N ASP A 215 9.80 -0.92 20.92
CA ASP A 215 8.40 -1.30 20.74
C ASP A 215 8.32 -2.68 20.07
N GLY A 216 7.46 -3.55 20.62
CA GLY A 216 7.21 -4.89 20.07
C GLY A 216 6.70 -4.88 18.63
N ASN A 217 6.06 -3.77 18.20
CA ASN A 217 5.69 -3.57 16.82
C ASN A 217 6.86 -2.98 16.01
N PHE A 218 7.36 -3.81 15.08
CA PHE A 218 8.48 -3.47 14.20
C PHE A 218 8.31 -2.15 13.43
N LEU A 219 7.10 -1.85 12.96
CA LEU A 219 6.87 -0.62 12.21
C LEU A 219 7.10 0.58 13.13
N VAL A 220 6.55 0.55 14.34
CA VAL A 220 6.74 1.61 15.35
C VAL A 220 8.23 1.81 15.65
N SER A 221 8.96 0.73 15.95
CA SER A 221 10.41 0.77 16.19
C SER A 221 11.19 1.35 15.00
N MET A 222 10.86 0.94 13.77
CA MET A 222 11.49 1.50 12.57
C MET A 222 11.16 2.99 12.39
N GLY A 223 9.91 3.39 12.62
CA GLY A 223 9.46 4.78 12.57
C GLY A 223 10.24 5.64 13.56
N ALA A 224 10.39 5.15 14.80
CA ALA A 224 11.14 5.81 15.86
C ALA A 224 12.61 5.98 15.48
N SER A 225 13.24 4.93 14.92
CA SER A 225 14.63 5.03 14.44
C SER A 225 14.80 6.10 13.35
N ARG A 226 13.83 6.23 12.43
CA ARG A 226 13.86 7.29 11.41
C ARG A 226 13.63 8.67 12.01
N ALA A 227 12.71 8.78 12.97
CA ALA A 227 12.44 10.03 13.68
C ALA A 227 13.67 10.53 14.42
N ILE A 228 14.30 9.67 15.22
CA ILE A 228 15.50 9.99 16.00
C ILE A 228 16.69 10.34 15.09
N ARG A 229 16.84 9.62 13.97
CA ARG A 229 17.84 9.96 12.96
C ARG A 229 17.66 11.41 12.47
N ASP A 230 16.43 11.82 12.20
CA ASP A 230 16.12 13.12 11.63
C ASP A 230 16.22 14.26 12.69
N LEU A 231 16.29 13.92 13.98
CA LEU A 231 16.54 14.87 15.09
C LEU A 231 18.03 15.20 15.28
N PRO A 232 18.36 16.36 15.89
CA PRO A 232 19.74 16.65 16.29
C PRO A 232 20.13 15.77 17.49
N GLY A 233 21.13 14.92 17.26
CA GLY A 233 21.32 13.61 17.88
C GLY A 233 21.80 13.53 19.33
N LEU A 234 21.73 14.59 20.14
CA LEU A 234 22.33 14.56 21.48
C LEU A 234 21.39 14.07 22.59
N ARG A 235 20.07 14.28 22.48
CA ARG A 235 19.11 13.94 23.56
C ARG A 235 18.92 12.44 23.79
N CYS A 236 19.16 11.63 22.77
CA CYS A 236 18.88 10.19 22.76
C CYS A 236 20.17 9.36 22.57
N LEU A 237 21.34 10.00 22.72
CA LEU A 237 22.63 9.37 22.40
C LEU A 237 22.86 8.13 23.26
N THR A 238 22.65 8.25 24.57
CA THR A 238 22.93 7.19 25.54
C THR A 238 22.00 6.00 25.33
N GLU A 239 20.70 6.23 25.18
CA GLU A 239 19.67 5.22 24.98
C GLU A 239 19.88 4.47 23.66
N VAL A 240 20.15 5.19 22.57
CA VAL A 240 20.42 4.59 21.25
C VAL A 240 21.69 3.74 21.30
N THR A 241 22.77 4.23 21.92
CA THR A 241 24.02 3.46 22.06
C THR A 241 23.83 2.19 22.90
N ALA A 242 23.14 2.31 24.04
CA ALA A 242 22.85 1.19 24.92
C ALA A 242 21.99 0.14 24.21
N LEU A 243 20.94 0.55 23.51
CA LEU A 243 20.08 -0.36 22.76
C LEU A 243 20.82 -1.04 21.61
N ALA A 244 21.66 -0.32 20.87
CA ALA A 244 22.40 -0.90 19.76
C ALA A 244 23.41 -1.98 20.21
N GLY A 245 24.06 -1.77 21.36
CA GLY A 245 25.01 -2.72 21.96
C GLY A 245 24.38 -3.84 22.79
N SER A 246 23.10 -3.74 23.17
CA SER A 246 22.45 -4.72 24.05
C SER A 246 22.31 -6.10 23.40
N GLU A 247 22.92 -7.13 24.01
CA GLU A 247 22.78 -8.53 23.54
C GLU A 247 21.37 -9.08 23.70
N GLY A 248 20.62 -8.64 24.72
CA GLY A 248 19.27 -9.10 25.02
C GLY A 248 18.13 -8.39 24.26
N ALA A 249 18.43 -7.30 23.55
CA ALA A 249 17.43 -6.54 22.82
C ALA A 249 17.01 -7.22 21.49
N PRO A 250 15.76 -7.02 21.02
CA PRO A 250 15.32 -7.50 19.71
C PRO A 250 16.26 -7.05 18.59
N TRP A 251 16.71 -7.99 17.76
CA TRP A 251 17.72 -7.71 16.74
C TRP A 251 17.32 -6.61 15.72
N LEU A 252 16.02 -6.44 15.48
CA LEU A 252 15.47 -5.38 14.62
C LEU A 252 15.57 -3.99 15.26
N ALA A 253 15.34 -3.89 16.57
CA ALA A 253 15.53 -2.67 17.34
C ALA A 253 17.01 -2.26 17.33
N ARG A 254 17.91 -3.24 17.55
CA ARG A 254 19.37 -3.07 17.40
C ARG A 254 19.76 -2.61 16.00
N LEU A 255 19.15 -3.18 14.95
CA LEU A 255 19.40 -2.78 13.56
C LEU A 255 18.96 -1.34 13.27
N GLY A 256 17.80 -0.93 13.81
CA GLY A 256 17.29 0.44 13.75
C GLY A 256 18.25 1.41 14.44
N ALA A 257 18.63 1.11 15.68
CA ALA A 257 19.57 1.90 16.47
C ALA A 257 20.96 2.02 15.80
N ALA A 258 21.51 0.92 15.27
CA ALA A 258 22.74 0.95 14.47
C ALA A 258 22.59 1.82 13.20
N GLY A 259 21.39 1.88 12.61
CA GLY A 259 21.07 2.81 11.53
C GLY A 259 21.12 4.28 11.94
N VAL A 260 20.68 4.60 13.16
CA VAL A 260 20.77 5.94 13.76
C VAL A 260 22.24 6.30 14.01
N VAL A 261 23.00 5.40 14.65
CA VAL A 261 24.45 5.56 14.89
C VAL A 261 25.20 5.88 13.60
N LYS A 262 24.94 5.10 12.53
CA LYS A 262 25.56 5.34 11.21
C LYS A 262 25.28 6.76 10.70
N ALA A 263 24.02 7.19 10.78
CA ALA A 263 23.61 8.48 10.25
C ALA A 263 24.21 9.64 11.05
N TRP A 264 24.33 9.49 12.37
CA TRP A 264 25.01 10.44 13.24
C TRP A 264 26.51 10.54 12.93
N LEU A 265 27.21 9.42 12.78
CA LEU A 265 28.62 9.40 12.38
C LEU A 265 28.88 10.01 10.99
N GLY A 266 27.92 9.90 10.07
CA GLY A 266 28.05 10.42 8.70
C GLY A 266 27.73 11.90 8.52
N ARG A 267 27.28 12.61 9.56
CA ARG A 267 27.01 14.06 9.49
C ARG A 267 28.31 14.85 9.72
N ASP A 268 29.11 15.01 8.68
CA ASP A 268 30.20 15.98 8.63
C ASP A 268 29.75 17.22 7.84
N GLY A 269 29.68 18.37 8.52
CA GLY A 269 29.61 19.74 7.98
C GLY A 269 28.80 20.00 6.69
N ALA A 270 27.49 20.28 6.83
CA ALA A 270 26.70 21.30 6.11
C ALA A 270 25.19 21.00 6.24
N GLY A 271 24.55 21.50 7.30
CA GLY A 271 23.07 21.52 7.39
C GLY A 271 22.42 20.82 8.59
N GLY A 272 23.18 20.28 9.53
CA GLY A 272 22.65 19.78 10.81
C GLY A 272 23.71 19.96 11.91
N LYS A 273 23.29 20.31 13.13
CA LYS A 273 24.20 20.50 14.29
C LYS A 273 25.20 19.32 14.36
N SER A 274 26.49 19.62 14.26
CA SER A 274 27.57 18.62 14.37
C SER A 274 27.51 17.92 15.73
N LEU A 275 27.79 16.62 15.77
CA LEU A 275 28.11 15.97 17.05
C LEU A 275 29.34 16.64 17.66
N ASP A 276 29.34 16.76 18.97
CA ASP A 276 30.50 17.20 19.73
C ASP A 276 31.60 16.12 19.71
N GLY A 277 32.84 16.53 19.97
CA GLY A 277 33.98 15.60 20.02
C GLY A 277 33.76 14.40 20.97
N PRO A 278 33.26 14.62 22.21
CA PRO A 278 32.95 13.54 23.14
C PRO A 278 31.86 12.57 22.64
N GLY A 279 30.76 13.09 22.09
CA GLY A 279 29.67 12.27 21.57
C GLY A 279 30.10 11.44 20.36
N ARG A 280 30.93 11.99 19.45
CA ARG A 280 31.51 11.23 18.33
C ARG A 280 32.39 10.09 18.84
N LYS A 281 33.29 10.36 19.79
CA LYS A 281 34.20 9.35 20.34
C LYS A 281 33.43 8.16 20.93
N LYS A 282 32.37 8.43 21.70
CA LYS A 282 31.51 7.39 22.28
C LYS A 282 30.83 6.51 21.21
N LEU A 283 30.41 7.09 20.09
CA LEU A 283 29.85 6.33 18.96
C LEU A 283 30.91 5.46 18.27
N GLU A 284 32.12 5.98 18.09
CA GLU A 284 33.22 5.23 17.49
C GLU A 284 33.66 4.05 18.37
N GLU A 285 33.74 4.23 19.69
CA GLU A 285 34.03 3.16 20.65
C GLU A 285 33.01 2.00 20.54
N LEU A 286 31.71 2.32 20.55
CA LEU A 286 30.64 1.32 20.38
C LEU A 286 30.75 0.58 19.03
N VAL A 287 31.03 1.31 17.95
CA VAL A 287 31.15 0.70 16.61
C VAL A 287 32.34 -0.24 16.54
N ILE A 288 33.48 0.12 17.12
CA ILE A 288 34.68 -0.72 17.18
C ILE A 288 34.39 -2.01 17.97
N GLU A 289 33.73 -1.91 19.11
CA GLU A 289 33.31 -3.06 19.92
C GLU A 289 32.39 -4.00 19.12
N GLN A 290 31.27 -3.48 18.62
CA GLN A 290 30.27 -4.28 17.91
C GLN A 290 30.78 -4.85 16.57
N ALA A 291 31.67 -4.13 15.87
CA ALA A 291 32.33 -4.64 14.67
C ALA A 291 33.31 -5.78 15.01
N SER A 292 34.01 -5.71 16.15
CA SER A 292 34.89 -6.78 16.62
C SER A 292 34.09 -8.05 16.92
N GLU A 293 32.94 -7.92 17.59
CA GLU A 293 32.02 -9.05 17.83
C GLU A 293 31.45 -9.65 16.54
N ALA A 294 31.12 -8.79 15.56
CA ALA A 294 30.67 -9.21 14.23
C ALA A 294 31.73 -10.03 13.48
N VAL A 295 33.01 -9.62 13.55
CA VAL A 295 34.15 -10.37 12.99
C VAL A 295 34.34 -11.70 13.73
N GLY A 296 34.20 -11.69 15.06
CA GLY A 296 34.26 -12.89 15.90
C GLY A 296 33.07 -13.84 15.76
N GLY A 297 32.07 -13.50 14.92
CA GLY A 297 30.90 -14.35 14.67
C GLY A 297 29.85 -14.39 15.79
N ARG A 298 29.99 -13.54 16.81
CA ARG A 298 29.06 -13.48 17.96
C ARG A 298 27.73 -12.81 17.64
N ILE A 299 27.67 -12.05 16.54
CA ILE A 299 26.42 -11.49 16.02
C ILE A 299 25.86 -12.45 14.95
N PRO A 300 24.80 -13.23 15.25
CA PRO A 300 24.29 -14.23 14.32
C PRO A 300 23.67 -13.58 13.07
N GLN A 301 22.97 -12.45 13.24
CA GLN A 301 22.21 -11.80 12.18
C GLN A 301 23.10 -11.10 11.15
N VAL A 302 23.06 -11.57 9.90
CA VAL A 302 23.88 -11.05 8.79
C VAL A 302 23.59 -9.57 8.52
N ALA A 303 22.33 -9.15 8.56
CA ALA A 303 21.92 -7.77 8.31
C ALA A 303 22.52 -6.79 9.33
N LEU A 304 22.55 -7.20 10.61
CA LEU A 304 23.12 -6.40 11.70
C LEU A 304 24.65 -6.30 11.57
N ARG A 305 25.34 -7.41 11.27
CA ARG A 305 26.79 -7.42 10.96
C ARG A 305 27.15 -6.44 9.85
N ARG A 306 26.42 -6.51 8.73
CA ARG A 306 26.61 -5.60 7.59
C ARG A 306 26.42 -4.13 7.98
N LYS A 307 25.46 -3.84 8.88
CA LYS A 307 25.23 -2.48 9.36
C LYS A 307 26.43 -1.98 10.17
N TRP A 308 26.95 -2.78 11.10
CA TRP A 308 28.13 -2.42 11.91
C TRP A 308 29.38 -2.21 11.07
N PHE A 309 29.64 -3.04 10.06
CA PHE A 309 30.74 -2.82 9.11
C PHE A 309 30.57 -1.51 8.32
N ALA A 310 29.33 -1.15 7.97
CA ALA A 310 29.06 0.13 7.33
C ALA A 310 29.24 1.35 8.27
N CYS A 311 29.07 1.17 9.58
CA CYS A 311 29.42 2.20 10.58
C CYS A 311 30.93 2.33 10.72
N LEU A 312 31.66 1.20 10.78
CA LEU A 312 33.12 1.16 10.93
C LEU A 312 33.84 1.93 9.81
N ALA A 313 33.27 1.93 8.60
CA ALA A 313 33.78 2.71 7.48
C ALA A 313 33.84 4.24 7.76
N LEU A 314 32.98 4.74 8.67
CA LEU A 314 32.88 6.16 9.02
C LEU A 314 33.73 6.55 10.24
N CYS A 315 34.27 5.57 10.97
CA CYS A 315 35.09 5.81 12.15
C CYS A 315 36.49 6.29 11.79
N GLN A 316 37.01 7.21 12.60
CA GLN A 316 38.39 7.69 12.54
C GLN A 316 39.26 6.93 13.56
N GLY A 317 40.59 7.03 13.44
CA GLY A 317 41.54 6.41 14.37
C GLY A 317 42.12 5.06 13.94
N GLU A 318 43.24 4.68 14.58
CA GLU A 318 44.05 3.50 14.21
C GLU A 318 43.31 2.18 14.45
N GLN A 319 42.62 2.01 15.59
CA GLN A 319 41.90 0.76 15.89
C GLN A 319 40.84 0.44 14.84
N ALA A 320 40.07 1.44 14.39
CA ALA A 320 39.10 1.26 13.32
C ALA A 320 39.77 0.94 11.97
N ARG A 321 40.96 1.49 11.71
CA ARG A 321 41.76 1.18 10.52
C ARG A 321 42.25 -0.27 10.55
N GLU A 322 42.84 -0.74 11.65
CA GLU A 322 43.29 -2.12 11.81
C GLU A 322 42.14 -3.14 11.62
N LEU A 323 40.97 -2.86 12.20
CA LEU A 323 39.78 -3.70 12.03
C LEU A 323 39.31 -3.76 10.58
N ARG A 324 39.35 -2.64 9.84
CA ARG A 324 39.03 -2.60 8.40
C ARG A 324 40.03 -3.42 7.59
N GLU A 325 41.32 -3.35 7.89
CA GLU A 325 42.36 -4.15 7.24
C GLU A 325 42.17 -5.65 7.49
N LYS A 326 41.85 -6.05 8.73
CA LYS A 326 41.49 -7.45 9.09
C LYS A 326 40.25 -7.94 8.33
N LEU A 327 39.26 -7.08 8.11
CA LEU A 327 38.06 -7.38 7.32
C LEU A 327 38.38 -7.53 5.83
N ALA A 328 39.22 -6.67 5.27
CA ALA A 328 39.64 -6.72 3.88
C ALA A 328 40.45 -7.99 3.55
N GLY A 329 41.25 -8.47 4.50
CA GLY A 329 42.02 -9.72 4.39
C GLY A 329 41.22 -11.01 4.53
N ASN A 330 39.97 -10.95 5.01
CA ASN A 330 39.11 -12.12 5.16
C ASN A 330 38.18 -12.31 3.94
N GLN A 331 38.51 -13.26 3.05
CA GLN A 331 37.66 -13.61 1.90
C GLN A 331 36.24 -14.04 2.28
N ARG A 332 36.01 -14.52 3.51
CA ARG A 332 34.68 -14.89 4.06
C ARG A 332 33.68 -13.73 4.14
N PHE A 333 34.16 -12.48 4.11
CA PHE A 333 33.31 -11.28 4.20
C PHE A 333 33.29 -10.46 2.90
N GLN A 334 34.02 -10.90 1.86
CA GLN A 334 33.92 -10.37 0.50
C GLN A 334 32.68 -10.99 -0.18
N LEU A 335 31.59 -10.21 -0.28
CA LEU A 335 30.36 -10.67 -0.91
C LEU A 335 30.33 -10.29 -2.40
N ALA A 336 30.75 -11.23 -3.25
CA ALA A 336 30.17 -11.41 -4.59
C ALA A 336 28.96 -12.37 -4.48
N PRO A 337 27.91 -12.22 -5.31
CA PRO A 337 26.72 -13.08 -5.23
C PRO A 337 26.93 -14.41 -5.98
N ARG A 338 26.90 -15.54 -5.26
CA ARG A 338 26.68 -16.92 -5.76
C ARG A 338 25.87 -17.65 -4.67
N GLY A 339 24.87 -18.48 -4.92
CA GLY A 339 24.53 -19.29 -6.08
C GLY A 339 24.57 -20.77 -5.67
N ALA A 340 23.38 -21.34 -5.41
CA ALA A 340 22.94 -22.76 -5.39
C ALA A 340 23.81 -23.88 -4.75
N ASP A 341 23.21 -24.67 -3.84
CA ASP A 341 22.85 -26.09 -4.08
C ASP A 341 22.38 -26.80 -2.79
N GLY A 342 21.42 -27.73 -2.92
CA GLY A 342 21.01 -28.66 -1.85
C GLY A 342 19.56 -29.14 -1.95
N THR A 343 19.33 -30.22 -2.70
CA THR A 343 18.09 -30.98 -2.95
C THR A 343 17.61 -31.84 -1.77
N GLY A 344 16.31 -32.15 -1.72
CA GLY A 344 15.73 -33.23 -0.91
C GLY A 344 14.23 -33.45 -1.17
N ASP A 345 13.89 -34.55 -1.84
CA ASP A 345 12.55 -35.03 -2.21
C ASP A 345 11.67 -35.51 -1.03
N GLY A 346 10.34 -35.55 -1.22
CA GLY A 346 9.43 -36.31 -0.34
C GLY A 346 7.92 -36.09 -0.51
N GLN A 347 7.32 -36.75 -1.51
CA GLN A 347 5.96 -37.31 -1.61
C GLN A 347 4.69 -36.58 -1.09
N ALA A 348 3.73 -36.43 -2.00
CA ALA A 348 2.30 -36.26 -1.72
C ALA A 348 1.59 -37.62 -1.49
N PRO A 349 0.42 -37.61 -0.84
CA PRO A 349 -0.73 -38.29 -1.44
C PRO A 349 -2.01 -37.44 -1.48
N SER A 350 -2.86 -37.91 -2.39
CA SER A 350 -4.21 -37.56 -2.87
C SER A 350 -5.32 -37.55 -1.78
N PHE A 351 -6.58 -37.11 -1.94
CA PHE A 351 -7.56 -37.21 -3.05
C PHE A 351 -8.86 -36.44 -2.66
N ILE A 352 -9.67 -36.00 -3.64
CA ILE A 352 -11.14 -35.66 -3.62
C ILE A 352 -11.54 -34.36 -2.87
N GLY A 353 -12.41 -33.46 -3.36
CA GLY A 353 -13.42 -33.54 -4.43
C GLY A 353 -13.85 -32.17 -4.97
N ARG A 354 -14.72 -32.19 -5.99
CA ARG A 354 -15.24 -31.04 -6.75
C ARG A 354 -15.85 -29.98 -5.82
N GLY A 355 -15.38 -28.74 -5.94
CA GLY A 355 -15.94 -27.56 -5.26
C GLY A 355 -15.28 -26.30 -5.83
N ALA A 356 -16.05 -25.20 -5.86
CA ALA A 356 -15.70 -23.91 -6.47
C ALA A 356 -14.21 -23.49 -6.35
N LEU A 357 -13.64 -22.99 -7.44
CA LEU A 357 -12.24 -22.60 -7.51
C LEU A 357 -12.02 -21.24 -6.83
N ARG A 358 -11.39 -21.26 -5.65
CA ARG A 358 -10.81 -20.08 -5.00
C ARG A 358 -9.41 -19.84 -5.53
N LEU A 359 -9.03 -18.58 -5.72
CA LEU A 359 -7.67 -18.25 -6.17
C LEU A 359 -6.58 -18.76 -5.20
N ASP A 360 -6.90 -18.77 -3.91
CA ASP A 360 -6.00 -19.22 -2.83
C ASP A 360 -5.92 -20.75 -2.70
N SER A 361 -6.86 -21.50 -3.31
CA SER A 361 -6.82 -22.97 -3.32
C SER A 361 -6.06 -23.57 -4.50
N LEU A 362 -5.59 -22.72 -5.44
CA LEU A 362 -4.74 -23.14 -6.56
C LEU A 362 -3.29 -23.33 -6.09
N ARG A 363 -2.69 -24.50 -6.38
CA ARG A 363 -1.26 -24.73 -6.15
C ARG A 363 -0.44 -23.80 -7.03
N ALA A 364 0.30 -22.87 -6.41
CA ALA A 364 1.36 -22.12 -7.06
C ALA A 364 2.64 -22.98 -7.11
N GLU A 365 3.31 -23.04 -8.26
CA GLU A 365 4.66 -23.62 -8.33
C GLU A 365 5.63 -22.76 -7.50
N PRO A 366 6.61 -23.37 -6.81
CA PRO A 366 7.57 -22.64 -5.99
C PRO A 366 8.33 -21.62 -6.86
N PRO A 367 8.57 -20.41 -6.35
CA PRO A 367 9.14 -19.33 -7.13
C PRO A 367 10.56 -19.67 -7.58
N SER A 368 10.89 -19.41 -8.86
CA SER A 368 12.27 -19.53 -9.32
C SER A 368 13.14 -18.45 -8.66
N SER A 369 14.32 -18.83 -8.17
CA SER A 369 15.28 -17.92 -7.51
C SER A 369 16.02 -17.01 -8.49
N ARG A 370 15.78 -17.14 -9.79
CA ARG A 370 16.41 -16.35 -10.85
C ARG A 370 15.59 -15.09 -11.10
N SER A 371 16.24 -13.93 -11.10
CA SER A 371 15.64 -12.72 -11.68
C SER A 371 15.65 -12.86 -13.20
N PRO A 372 14.54 -12.54 -13.88
CA PRO A 372 14.47 -12.60 -15.34
C PRO A 372 15.39 -11.54 -15.96
N PRO A 373 15.97 -11.79 -17.15
CA PRO A 373 16.94 -10.91 -17.78
C PRO A 373 16.28 -9.74 -18.52
N PHE A 374 15.36 -9.02 -17.87
CA PHE A 374 14.78 -7.78 -18.42
C PHE A 374 15.45 -6.55 -17.80
N GLU A 375 15.61 -5.48 -18.58
CA GLU A 375 16.11 -4.21 -18.07
C GLU A 375 15.07 -3.60 -17.12
N ARG A 376 15.44 -3.51 -15.83
CA ARG A 376 14.61 -2.84 -14.82
C ARG A 376 14.42 -1.39 -15.23
N SER A 377 13.17 -1.03 -15.45
CA SER A 377 12.83 0.27 -16.00
C SER A 377 12.46 1.26 -14.91
N SER A 378 12.97 2.50 -15.00
CA SER A 378 12.58 3.56 -14.08
C SER A 378 11.18 4.11 -14.45
N PRO A 379 10.23 4.19 -13.50
CA PRO A 379 8.90 4.75 -13.75
C PRO A 379 8.93 6.18 -14.32
N PHE A 380 10.00 6.93 -14.06
CA PHE A 380 10.17 8.31 -14.54
C PHE A 380 10.52 8.42 -16.04
N ARG A 381 11.19 7.42 -16.63
CA ARG A 381 11.50 7.43 -18.08
C ARG A 381 10.32 6.93 -18.92
N LEU A 382 9.52 6.01 -18.39
CA LEU A 382 8.45 5.34 -19.12
C LEU A 382 7.08 6.02 -19.00
N ALA A 383 6.84 6.88 -18.01
CA ALA A 383 5.59 7.64 -17.88
C ALA A 383 5.31 8.63 -19.04
N ARG A 384 6.31 8.90 -19.90
CA ARG A 384 6.19 9.74 -21.11
C ARG A 384 5.92 8.95 -22.38
N GLN A 385 5.92 7.61 -22.34
CA GLN A 385 5.66 6.77 -23.49
C GLN A 385 4.16 6.48 -23.61
N ARG A 386 3.69 6.26 -24.85
CA ARG A 386 2.30 5.81 -25.07
C ARG A 386 2.10 4.47 -24.36
N PRO A 387 0.95 4.26 -23.68
CA PRO A 387 0.65 2.98 -23.03
C PRO A 387 0.77 1.84 -24.04
N PRO A 388 1.60 0.81 -23.77
CA PRO A 388 1.70 -0.34 -24.65
C PRO A 388 0.35 -1.07 -24.66
N ARG A 389 0.02 -1.63 -25.82
CA ARG A 389 -1.22 -2.36 -26.04
C ARG A 389 -0.87 -3.78 -26.40
N LEU A 390 -1.70 -4.71 -25.95
CA LEU A 390 -1.64 -6.12 -26.30
C LEU A 390 -3.00 -6.57 -26.80
N CYS A 391 -3.02 -7.67 -27.54
CA CYS A 391 -4.23 -8.32 -28.01
C CYS A 391 -4.28 -9.74 -27.45
N LEU A 392 -5.38 -10.08 -26.76
CA LEU A 392 -5.75 -11.45 -26.47
C LEU A 392 -6.50 -12.00 -27.69
N LEU A 393 -5.94 -13.04 -28.31
CA LEU A 393 -6.53 -13.81 -29.38
C LEU A 393 -7.18 -15.06 -28.79
N VAL A 394 -8.50 -15.15 -28.92
CA VAL A 394 -9.28 -16.29 -28.45
C VAL A 394 -9.80 -17.05 -29.67
N GLY A 395 -9.39 -18.31 -29.83
CA GLY A 395 -9.97 -19.25 -30.81
C GLY A 395 -10.12 -18.67 -32.22
N ASP A 396 -11.35 -18.73 -32.78
CA ASP A 396 -11.76 -18.40 -34.16
C ASP A 396 -11.58 -16.91 -34.59
N GLY A 397 -10.58 -16.21 -34.06
CA GLY A 397 -10.19 -14.86 -34.48
C GLY A 397 -10.81 -13.75 -33.63
N GLU A 398 -11.36 -14.04 -32.45
CA GLU A 398 -11.83 -13.00 -31.55
C GLU A 398 -10.66 -12.23 -30.91
N LYS A 399 -10.70 -10.90 -31.01
CA LYS A 399 -9.67 -9.98 -30.49
C LYS A 399 -10.19 -9.19 -29.30
N ILE A 400 -9.49 -9.28 -28.17
CA ILE A 400 -9.70 -8.45 -26.98
C ILE A 400 -8.47 -7.57 -26.78
N TYR A 401 -8.65 -6.26 -26.83
CA TYR A 401 -7.54 -5.31 -26.73
C TYR A 401 -7.30 -4.93 -25.27
N LEU A 402 -6.04 -5.00 -24.86
CA LEU A 402 -5.55 -4.64 -23.54
C LEU A 402 -4.68 -3.39 -23.64
N GLU A 403 -4.78 -2.52 -22.64
CA GLU A 403 -3.90 -1.37 -22.46
C GLU A 403 -3.13 -1.54 -21.14
N LEU A 404 -1.81 -1.45 -21.19
CA LEU A 404 -0.94 -1.65 -20.03
C LEU A 404 -0.50 -0.32 -19.41
N PHE A 405 -0.39 -0.31 -18.09
CA PHE A 405 -0.05 0.86 -17.27
C PHE A 405 1.40 0.79 -16.81
N LEU A 406 2.33 1.14 -17.71
CA LEU A 406 3.76 1.31 -17.36
C LEU A 406 3.97 2.24 -16.16
N SER A 407 3.10 3.24 -15.98
CA SER A 407 3.13 4.17 -14.84
C SER A 407 2.85 3.51 -13.48
N SER A 408 2.28 2.31 -13.47
CA SER A 408 1.68 1.71 -12.26
C SER A 408 2.35 0.41 -11.85
N ALA A 409 2.81 -0.38 -12.81
CA ALA A 409 3.59 -1.57 -12.55
C ALA A 409 4.69 -1.71 -13.63
N PRO A 410 5.70 -0.82 -13.65
CA PRO A 410 6.69 -0.77 -14.73
C PRO A 410 7.45 -2.09 -14.90
N ASN A 411 7.84 -2.74 -13.81
CA ASN A 411 8.58 -4.01 -13.90
C ASN A 411 7.67 -5.18 -14.32
N HIS A 412 6.43 -5.24 -13.81
CA HIS A 412 5.48 -6.28 -14.24
C HIS A 412 5.07 -6.11 -15.71
N VAL A 413 4.84 -4.87 -16.16
CA VAL A 413 4.50 -4.60 -17.56
C VAL A 413 5.70 -4.89 -18.47
N SER A 414 6.92 -4.48 -18.10
CA SER A 414 8.12 -4.81 -18.88
C SER A 414 8.38 -6.32 -18.94
N ALA A 415 8.14 -7.06 -17.84
CA ALA A 415 8.23 -8.52 -17.83
C ALA A 415 7.21 -9.16 -18.76
N LEU A 416 5.96 -8.69 -18.74
CA LEU A 416 4.92 -9.19 -19.61
C LEU A 416 5.24 -8.95 -21.09
N LEU A 417 5.69 -7.73 -21.45
CA LEU A 417 6.09 -7.40 -22.82
C LEU A 417 7.29 -8.25 -23.28
N TYR A 418 8.27 -8.48 -22.39
CA TYR A 418 9.39 -9.37 -22.68
C TYR A 418 8.92 -10.80 -22.99
N LEU A 419 7.98 -11.34 -22.23
CA LEU A 419 7.44 -12.69 -22.45
C LEU A 419 6.62 -12.78 -23.74
N VAL A 420 5.81 -11.76 -24.03
CA VAL A 420 5.06 -11.67 -25.29
C VAL A 420 6.02 -11.63 -26.49
N GLY A 421 7.06 -10.79 -26.45
CA GLY A 421 8.05 -10.68 -27.52
C GLY A 421 8.86 -11.97 -27.75
N ARG A 422 8.90 -12.87 -26.76
CA ARG A 422 9.53 -14.20 -26.86
C ARG A 422 8.54 -15.30 -27.27
N GLY A 423 7.26 -14.97 -27.48
CA GLY A 423 6.20 -15.94 -27.77
C GLY A 423 5.78 -16.80 -26.58
N ALA A 424 6.28 -16.50 -25.36
CA ALA A 424 6.04 -17.30 -24.16
C ALA A 424 4.59 -17.17 -23.63
N CYS A 425 3.85 -16.16 -24.09
CA CYS A 425 2.44 -15.97 -23.78
C CYS A 425 1.47 -16.55 -24.85
N SER A 426 1.95 -17.54 -25.62
CA SER A 426 1.10 -18.33 -26.52
C SER A 426 0.54 -19.55 -25.78
N GLY A 427 -0.73 -19.86 -26.02
CA GLY A 427 -1.43 -21.01 -25.46
C GLY A 427 -1.72 -20.89 -23.96
N LEU A 428 -1.95 -19.66 -23.47
CA LEU A 428 -2.33 -19.42 -22.08
C LEU A 428 -3.59 -20.21 -21.74
N LYS A 429 -3.55 -20.88 -20.59
CA LYS A 429 -4.70 -21.60 -20.05
C LYS A 429 -5.63 -20.60 -19.38
N LEU A 430 -6.88 -20.60 -19.80
CA LEU A 430 -7.93 -19.80 -19.19
C LEU A 430 -8.62 -20.59 -18.07
N ARG A 431 -8.65 -20.02 -16.85
CA ARG A 431 -9.47 -20.49 -15.73
C ARG A 431 -10.41 -19.39 -15.26
N ARG A 432 -11.69 -19.71 -15.09
CA ARG A 432 -12.61 -18.81 -14.38
C ARG A 432 -12.53 -19.03 -12.89
N LEU A 433 -12.71 -17.96 -12.15
CA LEU A 433 -12.72 -17.94 -10.70
C LEU A 433 -14.01 -17.30 -10.22
N ASP A 434 -14.61 -17.92 -9.20
CA ASP A 434 -15.82 -17.40 -8.55
C ASP A 434 -15.46 -16.50 -7.36
N GLU A 435 -14.31 -16.76 -6.72
CA GLU A 435 -13.81 -16.01 -5.57
C GLU A 435 -12.30 -15.71 -5.70
N PRO A 436 -11.93 -14.46 -6.06
CA PRO A 436 -12.82 -13.40 -6.58
C PRO A 436 -13.29 -13.66 -8.02
N VAL A 437 -14.47 -13.15 -8.35
CA VAL A 437 -15.05 -13.24 -9.70
C VAL A 437 -14.11 -12.65 -10.74
N GLY A 438 -13.61 -13.47 -11.66
CA GLY A 438 -12.74 -13.04 -12.75
C GLY A 438 -12.13 -14.20 -13.54
N ILE A 439 -11.13 -13.86 -14.35
CA ILE A 439 -10.43 -14.80 -15.22
C ILE A 439 -8.95 -14.78 -14.88
N LEU A 440 -8.39 -15.96 -14.63
CA LEU A 440 -6.96 -16.19 -14.49
C LEU A 440 -6.42 -16.77 -15.81
N LEU A 441 -5.39 -16.13 -16.36
CA LEU A 441 -4.61 -16.60 -17.49
C LEU A 441 -3.27 -17.08 -16.98
N GLU A 442 -2.92 -18.33 -17.26
CA GLU A 442 -1.66 -18.92 -16.82
C GLU A 442 -0.84 -19.44 -18.01
N PRO A 443 0.49 -19.27 -17.98
CA PRO A 443 1.37 -19.93 -18.94
C PRO A 443 1.18 -21.44 -18.95
N ALA A 444 1.23 -22.07 -20.13
CA ALA A 444 1.31 -23.52 -20.20
C ALA A 444 2.66 -23.98 -19.63
N ALA A 445 2.65 -24.94 -18.70
CA ALA A 445 3.84 -25.49 -18.04
C ALA A 445 4.94 -26.02 -18.99
N SER A 446 4.63 -26.19 -20.28
CA SER A 446 5.57 -26.62 -21.33
C SER A 446 6.38 -25.48 -21.97
N ASN A 447 6.09 -24.21 -21.68
CA ASN A 447 6.86 -23.10 -22.23
C ASN A 447 8.13 -22.90 -21.40
N SER A 448 9.26 -23.35 -21.96
CA SER A 448 10.61 -23.39 -21.40
C SER A 448 11.24 -22.02 -21.13
N GLU A 449 10.47 -20.94 -20.94
CA GLU A 449 10.98 -19.61 -20.64
C GLU A 449 11.07 -19.41 -19.11
N PRO A 450 12.28 -19.45 -18.52
CA PRO A 450 12.45 -19.37 -17.07
C PRO A 450 11.89 -18.08 -16.47
N ALA A 451 11.78 -17.01 -17.27
CA ALA A 451 11.24 -15.72 -16.87
C ALA A 451 9.73 -15.74 -16.53
N ALA A 452 8.96 -16.72 -17.03
CA ALA A 452 7.52 -16.81 -16.77
C ALA A 452 7.20 -17.19 -15.30
N GLY A 453 8.12 -17.91 -14.63
CA GLY A 453 8.04 -18.32 -13.22
C GLY A 453 8.79 -17.42 -12.24
N CYS A 454 9.22 -16.23 -12.68
CA CYS A 454 9.95 -15.30 -11.81
C CYS A 454 9.01 -14.41 -11.00
N VAL A 455 9.09 -14.49 -9.67
CA VAL A 455 8.33 -13.61 -8.77
C VAL A 455 8.89 -12.19 -8.80
N LEU A 456 8.01 -11.23 -9.09
CA LEU A 456 8.32 -9.81 -9.01
C LEU A 456 7.83 -9.24 -7.68
N ALA A 457 8.61 -8.32 -7.11
CA ALA A 457 8.18 -7.57 -5.94
C ALA A 457 6.90 -6.78 -6.29
N PRO A 458 5.83 -6.82 -5.47
CA PRO A 458 4.59 -6.13 -5.77
C PRO A 458 4.79 -4.64 -6.04
N GLU A 459 4.25 -4.17 -7.16
CA GLU A 459 4.28 -2.75 -7.56
C GLU A 459 2.92 -2.14 -7.23
N LEU A 460 2.75 -1.83 -5.95
CA LEU A 460 1.48 -1.35 -5.41
C LEU A 460 1.13 0.00 -6.02
N SER A 461 -0.07 0.09 -6.58
CA SER A 461 -0.59 1.33 -7.16
C SER A 461 -1.87 1.77 -6.46
N GLY A 462 -2.15 3.06 -6.47
CA GLY A 462 -3.42 3.62 -5.99
C GLY A 462 -4.58 3.48 -6.99
N ARG A 463 -4.43 2.67 -8.05
CA ARG A 463 -5.47 2.47 -9.06
C ARG A 463 -6.58 1.58 -8.50
N ARG A 464 -7.82 1.96 -8.82
CA ARG A 464 -9.00 1.14 -8.49
C ARG A 464 -9.05 -0.09 -9.38
N ILE A 465 -9.53 -1.20 -8.81
CA ILE A 465 -9.73 -2.45 -9.54
C ILE A 465 -11.21 -2.50 -9.90
N LEU A 466 -11.50 -2.14 -11.14
CA LEU A 466 -12.83 -2.20 -11.74
C LEU A 466 -12.94 -3.48 -12.57
N ARG A 467 -14.14 -3.78 -13.09
CA ARG A 467 -14.29 -4.83 -14.09
C ARG A 467 -13.31 -4.58 -15.24
N GLY A 468 -12.66 -5.64 -15.74
CA GLY A 468 -11.66 -5.60 -16.80
C GLY A 468 -10.29 -5.07 -16.39
N THR A 469 -10.06 -4.75 -15.11
CA THR A 469 -8.71 -4.42 -14.63
C THR A 469 -7.83 -5.67 -14.64
N ILE A 470 -6.61 -5.51 -15.16
CA ILE A 470 -5.59 -6.57 -15.20
C ILE A 470 -4.66 -6.36 -14.01
N VAL A 471 -4.49 -7.38 -13.19
CA VAL A 471 -3.63 -7.37 -12.00
C VAL A 471 -2.72 -8.59 -11.96
N ALA A 472 -1.59 -8.45 -11.29
CA ALA A 472 -0.73 -9.56 -10.94
C ALA A 472 -1.02 -9.91 -9.49
N HIS A 473 -1.49 -11.13 -9.28
CA HIS A 473 -1.82 -11.62 -7.95
C HIS A 473 -0.53 -12.02 -7.22
N PRO A 474 -0.32 -11.64 -5.94
CA PRO A 474 0.93 -11.86 -5.22
C PRO A 474 1.33 -13.34 -5.10
N LEU A 475 0.38 -14.27 -4.95
CA LEU A 475 0.66 -15.72 -4.89
C LEU A 475 0.98 -16.36 -6.24
N HIS A 476 0.61 -15.69 -7.34
CA HIS A 476 0.78 -16.18 -8.71
C HIS A 476 1.58 -15.18 -9.56
N SER A 477 2.44 -14.40 -8.91
CA SER A 477 3.13 -13.21 -9.44
C SER A 477 4.35 -13.53 -10.31
N GLY A 478 4.38 -14.73 -10.91
CA GLY A 478 5.28 -15.07 -12.00
C GLY A 478 4.98 -14.20 -13.21
N GLY A 479 6.01 -13.70 -13.91
CA GLY A 479 5.89 -12.70 -14.98
C GLY A 479 4.87 -12.99 -16.10
N GLY A 480 4.34 -14.21 -16.23
CA GLY A 480 3.37 -14.61 -17.26
C GLY A 480 1.92 -14.82 -16.82
N SER A 481 1.60 -14.82 -15.53
CA SER A 481 0.22 -15.05 -15.05
C SER A 481 -0.55 -13.75 -14.83
N LEU A 482 -1.76 -13.66 -15.37
CA LEU A 482 -2.59 -12.45 -15.34
C LEU A 482 -3.97 -12.75 -14.80
N PHE A 483 -4.44 -11.93 -13.86
CA PHE A 483 -5.84 -11.95 -13.43
C PHE A 483 -6.59 -10.75 -14.01
N ILE A 484 -7.73 -11.01 -14.64
CA ILE A 484 -8.64 -9.99 -15.17
C ILE A 484 -9.90 -9.99 -14.31
N ALA A 485 -10.15 -8.88 -13.62
CA ALA A 485 -11.26 -8.75 -12.69
C ALA A 485 -12.62 -8.80 -13.41
N GLY A 486 -13.51 -9.70 -12.98
CA GLY A 486 -14.87 -9.82 -13.51
C GLY A 486 -15.86 -8.84 -12.88
N ARG A 487 -15.52 -8.28 -11.71
CA ARG A 487 -16.26 -7.25 -10.98
C ARG A 487 -15.29 -6.24 -10.35
N PRO A 488 -15.76 -5.11 -9.81
CA PRO A 488 -14.94 -4.27 -8.94
C PRO A 488 -14.45 -5.03 -7.70
N LEU A 489 -13.15 -4.90 -7.38
CA LEU A 489 -12.47 -5.58 -6.24
C LEU A 489 -11.82 -4.55 -5.30
N PRO A 490 -12.60 -3.72 -4.56
CA PRO A 490 -12.07 -2.76 -3.60
C PRO A 490 -11.17 -3.40 -2.52
N GLU A 491 -11.43 -4.65 -2.17
CA GLU A 491 -10.66 -5.44 -1.21
C GLU A 491 -9.19 -5.65 -1.60
N TRP A 492 -8.86 -5.50 -2.89
CA TRP A 492 -7.51 -5.69 -3.44
C TRP A 492 -6.80 -4.37 -3.77
N GLU A 493 -7.51 -3.24 -3.70
CA GLU A 493 -6.93 -1.93 -3.97
C GLU A 493 -5.76 -1.62 -3.01
N GLY A 494 -4.60 -1.25 -3.57
CA GLY A 494 -3.38 -1.00 -2.79
C GLY A 494 -2.68 -2.24 -2.23
N ARG A 495 -3.14 -3.45 -2.56
CA ARG A 495 -2.55 -4.73 -2.12
C ARG A 495 -1.94 -5.56 -3.25
N VAL A 496 -2.31 -5.26 -4.50
CA VAL A 496 -1.83 -5.98 -5.70
C VAL A 496 -1.24 -5.02 -6.73
N SER A 497 -0.43 -5.55 -7.64
CA SER A 497 0.13 -4.79 -8.77
C SER A 497 -0.93 -4.64 -9.86
N VAL A 498 -1.21 -3.41 -10.30
CA VAL A 498 -2.18 -3.15 -11.38
C VAL A 498 -1.44 -2.93 -12.69
N LEU A 499 -1.57 -3.88 -13.62
CA LEU A 499 -0.79 -3.92 -14.86
C LEU A 499 -1.48 -3.21 -16.01
N GLY A 500 -2.82 -3.14 -16.01
CA GLY A 500 -3.53 -2.61 -17.17
C GLY A 500 -5.05 -2.74 -17.07
N ARG A 501 -5.70 -2.58 -18.22
CA ARG A 501 -7.14 -2.75 -18.39
C ARG A 501 -7.48 -3.37 -19.75
N VAL A 502 -8.64 -4.00 -19.83
CA VAL A 502 -9.30 -4.31 -21.10
C VAL A 502 -9.81 -3.00 -21.71
N LEU A 503 -9.30 -2.65 -22.88
CA LEU A 503 -9.69 -1.45 -23.64
C LEU A 503 -10.93 -1.71 -24.50
N LEU A 504 -11.02 -2.89 -25.13
CA LEU A 504 -12.14 -3.29 -25.99
C LEU A 504 -12.38 -4.80 -25.89
N GLY A 505 -13.64 -5.24 -25.89
CA GLY A 505 -14.01 -6.67 -25.80
C GLY A 505 -14.45 -7.16 -24.41
N GLN A 506 -14.78 -6.26 -23.49
CA GLN A 506 -15.12 -6.62 -22.10
C GLN A 506 -16.39 -7.50 -21.95
N ARG A 507 -17.37 -7.34 -22.84
CA ARG A 507 -18.55 -8.23 -22.89
C ARG A 507 -18.18 -9.63 -23.40
N LYS A 508 -17.21 -9.72 -24.33
CA LYS A 508 -16.71 -10.99 -24.87
C LYS A 508 -15.92 -11.78 -23.84
N LEU A 509 -15.15 -11.07 -23.00
CA LEU A 509 -14.42 -11.67 -21.88
C LEU A 509 -15.34 -12.52 -20.96
N ALA A 510 -16.57 -12.05 -20.71
CA ALA A 510 -17.54 -12.78 -19.87
C ALA A 510 -18.16 -14.01 -20.55
N GLY A 511 -17.97 -14.18 -21.86
CA GLY A 511 -18.46 -15.31 -22.66
C GLY A 511 -17.42 -16.38 -22.97
N LEU A 512 -16.18 -16.25 -22.48
CA LEU A 512 -15.09 -17.20 -22.78
C LEU A 512 -15.27 -18.53 -22.03
N ASP A 513 -15.24 -19.65 -22.77
CA ASP A 513 -15.38 -21.00 -22.20
C ASP A 513 -14.13 -21.45 -21.42
N GLU A 514 -14.34 -22.20 -20.34
CA GLU A 514 -13.26 -22.74 -19.51
C GLU A 514 -12.36 -23.72 -20.30
N GLY A 515 -11.04 -23.63 -20.09
CA GLY A 515 -10.08 -24.52 -20.75
C GLY A 515 -9.70 -24.12 -22.19
N GLY A 516 -10.24 -23.01 -22.71
CA GLY A 516 -9.79 -22.42 -23.96
C GLY A 516 -8.32 -22.01 -23.92
N LYS A 517 -7.61 -22.20 -25.04
CA LYS A 517 -6.27 -21.67 -25.26
C LYS A 517 -6.38 -20.24 -25.78
N VAL A 518 -5.63 -19.32 -25.17
CA VAL A 518 -5.63 -17.91 -25.55
C VAL A 518 -4.19 -17.48 -25.81
N ASP A 519 -3.97 -16.73 -26.88
CA ASP A 519 -2.66 -16.17 -27.18
C ASP A 519 -2.64 -14.68 -26.82
N LEU A 520 -1.61 -14.24 -26.12
CA LEU A 520 -1.38 -12.81 -25.86
C LEU A 520 -0.25 -12.33 -26.77
N VAL A 521 -0.59 -11.46 -27.71
CA VAL A 521 0.31 -10.99 -28.76
C VAL A 521 0.35 -9.46 -28.80
N GLU A 522 1.35 -8.90 -29.46
CA GLU A 522 1.31 -7.49 -29.85
C GLU A 522 0.22 -7.27 -30.93
N PRO A 523 -0.49 -6.13 -30.93
CA PRO A 523 -1.70 -5.89 -31.74
C PRO A 523 -1.54 -5.98 -33.26
#